data_AF-A0A852M8J0-F1
#
_entry.id   AF-A0A852M8J0-F1
#
_cell.length_a   1.000
_cell.length_b   1.000
_cell.length_c   1.000
_cell.angle_alpha   90.00
_cell.angle_beta   90.00
_cell.angle_gamma   90.00
#
_symmetry.space_group_name_H-M   'P 1'
#
loop_
_entity.id
_entity.type
_entity.pdbx_description
1 polymer ?
#
loop_
_entity_poly.entity_id
_entity_poly.type
_entity_poly.pdbx_seq_one_letter_code
_entity_poly.pdbx_strand_id
1 'polypeptide(L)'
;MAPRSSRRTGAHRSHSLARHMKTKRRRRDLDEIHVDLRPENAARLLRQELDPDLPGCGQFYCLHCARYFVDLTSMKEHFKSKVHKKRLKQLREAPYTQEEAERAAGMGSYIPPKKVEVQTQPLEEVTDMETSS
;
A
#
# COMPACT_ATOMS: atom_id res chain seq x y z
N MET A 1 -27.56 -49.85 5.46
CA MET A 1 -26.52 -49.55 4.45
C MET A 1 -26.18 -48.08 4.55
N ALA A 2 -24.95 -47.70 4.92
CA ALA A 2 -24.52 -46.30 4.92
C ALA A 2 -24.35 -45.80 3.47
N PRO A 3 -24.76 -44.57 3.12
CA PRO A 3 -24.58 -44.07 1.76
C PRO A 3 -23.09 -43.97 1.43
N ARG A 4 -22.69 -44.55 0.28
CA ARG A 4 -21.34 -44.40 -0.28
C ARG A 4 -21.08 -42.90 -0.46
N SER A 5 -20.04 -42.37 0.19
CA SER A 5 -19.70 -40.95 0.07
C SER A 5 -19.51 -40.61 -1.42
N SER A 6 -20.40 -39.80 -1.98
CA SER A 6 -20.26 -39.33 -3.35
C SER A 6 -18.99 -38.48 -3.44
N ARG A 7 -18.15 -38.73 -4.45
CA ARG A 7 -16.99 -37.88 -4.72
C ARG A 7 -17.51 -36.46 -4.97
N ARG A 8 -16.97 -35.48 -4.23
CA ARG A 8 -17.30 -34.05 -4.38
C ARG A 8 -16.69 -33.51 -5.68
N THR A 9 -17.31 -33.80 -6.82
CA THR A 9 -16.96 -33.21 -8.11
C THR A 9 -17.43 -31.75 -8.12
N GLY A 10 -16.51 -30.80 -8.36
CA GLY A 10 -16.83 -29.36 -8.48
C GLY A 10 -16.87 -28.56 -7.18
N ALA A 11 -16.86 -29.20 -6.00
CA ALA A 11 -16.83 -28.52 -4.69
C ALA A 11 -15.43 -28.49 -4.05
N HIS A 12 -14.38 -28.39 -4.87
CA HIS A 12 -13.00 -28.30 -4.39
C HIS A 12 -12.71 -26.88 -3.88
N ARG A 13 -12.28 -26.78 -2.61
CA ARG A 13 -11.82 -25.52 -2.04
C ARG A 13 -10.30 -25.49 -2.03
N SER A 14 -9.71 -24.37 -2.41
CA SER A 14 -8.27 -24.18 -2.23
C SER A 14 -7.99 -23.90 -0.76
N HIS A 15 -7.22 -24.76 -0.11
CA HIS A 15 -6.89 -24.63 1.30
C HIS A 15 -5.58 -23.88 1.57
N SER A 16 -4.83 -23.51 0.51
CA SER A 16 -3.51 -22.88 0.65
C SER A 16 -3.53 -21.38 0.34
N LEU A 17 -3.07 -20.59 1.31
CA LEU A 17 -2.79 -19.17 1.14
C LEU A 17 -1.47 -18.91 0.41
N ALA A 18 -0.64 -19.94 0.16
CA ALA A 18 0.68 -19.80 -0.45
C ALA A 18 0.61 -19.11 -1.82
N ARG A 19 -0.51 -19.26 -2.55
CA ARG A 19 -0.73 -18.58 -3.84
C ARG A 19 -0.74 -17.05 -3.71
N HIS A 20 -1.22 -16.52 -2.59
CA HIS A 20 -1.30 -15.08 -2.33
C HIS A 20 0.00 -14.52 -1.78
N MET A 21 0.79 -15.34 -1.08
CA MET A 21 2.07 -14.94 -0.48
C MET A 21 3.28 -15.12 -1.42
N LYS A 22 3.08 -15.49 -2.68
CA LYS A 22 4.16 -15.62 -3.66
C LYS A 22 4.82 -14.26 -3.93
N THR A 23 6.14 -14.26 -4.11
CA THR A 23 6.96 -13.07 -4.44
C THR A 23 6.41 -12.28 -5.62
N LYS A 24 5.98 -12.95 -6.70
CA LYS A 24 5.39 -12.31 -7.89
C LYS A 24 4.08 -11.53 -7.66
N ARG A 25 3.46 -11.65 -6.48
CA ARG A 25 2.21 -10.96 -6.08
C ARG A 25 2.41 -10.13 -4.82
N ARG A 26 3.66 -10.04 -4.33
CA ARG A 26 3.97 -9.30 -3.12
C ARG A 26 3.80 -7.81 -3.39
N ARG A 27 3.23 -7.13 -2.41
CA ARG A 27 3.05 -5.68 -2.43
C ARG A 27 4.27 -5.01 -1.83
N ARG A 28 4.41 -3.71 -2.07
CA ARG A 28 5.44 -2.88 -1.47
C ARG A 28 5.38 -2.98 0.07
N ASP A 29 6.54 -3.17 0.67
CA ASP A 29 6.67 -3.35 2.12
C ASP A 29 6.60 -1.99 2.85
N LEU A 30 6.51 -1.99 4.18
CA LEU A 30 6.26 -0.77 4.96
C LEU A 30 7.46 0.17 4.99
N ASP A 31 8.65 -0.38 5.15
CA ASP A 31 9.95 0.30 5.11
C ASP A 31 10.21 0.97 3.75
N GLU A 32 9.91 0.28 2.65
CA GLU A 32 9.98 0.85 1.30
C GLU A 32 9.07 2.08 1.15
N ILE A 33 7.85 2.02 1.72
CA ILE A 33 6.91 3.15 1.68
C ILE A 33 7.39 4.33 2.53
N HIS A 34 8.11 4.09 3.62
CA HIS A 34 8.73 5.18 4.39
C HIS A 34 9.81 5.91 3.58
N VAL A 35 10.51 5.22 2.68
CA VAL A 35 11.46 5.84 1.74
C VAL A 35 10.71 6.66 0.69
N ASP A 36 9.59 6.15 0.18
CA ASP A 36 8.74 6.85 -0.79
C ASP A 36 8.07 8.10 -0.20
N LEU A 37 7.78 8.09 1.11
CA LEU A 37 7.15 9.21 1.81
C LEU A 37 8.08 10.43 1.97
N ARG A 38 9.38 10.26 1.73
CA ARG A 38 10.32 11.39 1.70
C ARG A 38 9.91 12.39 0.61
N PRO A 39 10.00 13.71 0.86
CA PRO A 39 9.42 14.72 -0.03
C PRO A 39 9.94 14.64 -1.47
N GLU A 40 11.22 14.31 -1.64
CA GLU A 40 11.86 14.12 -2.95
C GLU A 40 11.19 13.00 -3.76
N ASN A 41 10.95 11.85 -3.13
CA ASN A 41 10.31 10.71 -3.76
C ASN A 41 8.81 10.92 -3.92
N ALA A 42 8.16 11.49 -2.91
CA ALA A 42 6.73 11.75 -2.91
C ALA A 42 6.31 12.64 -4.07
N ALA A 43 7.06 13.73 -4.33
CA ALA A 43 6.79 14.63 -5.45
C ALA A 43 6.91 13.92 -6.81
N ARG A 44 7.93 13.08 -6.97
CA ARG A 44 8.16 12.29 -8.19
C ARG A 44 7.06 11.26 -8.43
N LEU A 45 6.62 10.56 -7.38
CA LEU A 45 5.57 9.52 -7.48
C LEU A 45 4.18 10.13 -7.65
N LEU A 46 3.93 11.35 -7.14
CA LEU A 46 2.68 12.07 -7.34
C LEU A 46 2.56 12.65 -8.75
N ARG A 47 3.67 13.11 -9.33
CA ARG A 47 3.72 13.71 -10.67
C ARG A 47 4.35 12.74 -11.67
N GLN A 48 3.78 11.54 -11.76
CA GLN A 48 4.24 10.53 -12.70
C GLN A 48 3.79 10.88 -14.12
N GLU A 49 4.62 10.54 -15.11
CA GLU A 49 4.25 10.66 -16.53
C GLU A 49 3.08 9.75 -16.87
N LEU A 50 2.30 10.14 -17.89
CA LEU A 50 1.13 9.41 -18.34
C LEU A 50 1.54 8.06 -18.94
N ASP A 51 1.18 6.98 -18.25
CA ASP A 51 1.49 5.61 -18.66
C ASP A 51 0.20 4.84 -19.00
N PRO A 52 -0.03 4.48 -20.27
CA PRO A 52 -1.26 3.80 -20.70
C PRO A 52 -1.39 2.37 -20.16
N ASP A 53 -0.32 1.73 -19.69
CA ASP A 53 -0.37 0.37 -19.14
C ASP A 53 -0.87 0.34 -17.69
N LEU A 54 -0.90 1.51 -17.02
CA LEU A 54 -1.34 1.66 -15.64
C LEU A 54 -2.80 2.12 -15.54
N PRO A 55 -3.52 1.70 -14.48
CA PRO A 55 -4.86 2.21 -14.20
C PRO A 55 -4.86 3.74 -14.07
N GLY A 56 -5.84 4.41 -14.67
CA GLY A 56 -5.96 5.88 -14.60
C GLY A 56 -4.76 6.61 -15.21
N CYS A 57 -4.09 5.98 -16.19
CA CYS A 57 -2.87 6.47 -16.82
C CYS A 57 -1.74 6.83 -15.83
N GLY A 58 -1.71 6.18 -14.66
CA GLY A 58 -0.71 6.45 -13.61
C GLY A 58 -0.98 7.71 -12.75
N GLN A 59 -2.01 8.50 -13.05
CA GLN A 59 -2.26 9.79 -12.39
C GLN A 59 -2.83 9.64 -10.97
N PHE A 60 -3.73 8.69 -10.75
CA PHE A 60 -4.43 8.54 -9.46
C PHE A 60 -3.71 7.54 -8.55
N TYR A 61 -2.65 8.00 -7.90
CA TYR A 61 -1.78 7.15 -7.07
C TYR A 61 -1.83 7.47 -5.58
N CYS A 62 -1.99 6.43 -4.74
CA CYS A 62 -1.88 6.54 -3.29
C CYS A 62 -0.49 6.10 -2.81
N LEU A 63 0.29 7.02 -2.23
CA LEU A 63 1.64 6.75 -1.70
C LEU A 63 1.61 5.69 -0.58
N HIS A 64 0.68 5.84 0.35
CA HIS A 64 0.60 4.99 1.55
C HIS A 64 0.31 3.52 1.27
N CYS A 65 -0.48 3.25 0.22
CA CYS A 65 -0.91 1.92 -0.16
C CYS A 65 -0.22 1.37 -1.40
N ALA A 66 0.64 2.18 -2.04
CA ALA A 66 1.31 1.88 -3.30
C ALA A 66 0.37 1.28 -4.36
N ARG A 67 -0.76 1.98 -4.60
CA ARG A 67 -1.83 1.48 -5.48
C ARG A 67 -2.32 2.59 -6.40
N TYR A 68 -2.49 2.22 -7.67
CA TYR A 68 -3.12 3.02 -8.71
C TYR A 68 -4.64 2.82 -8.73
N PHE A 69 -5.33 3.89 -9.09
CA PHE A 69 -6.79 3.98 -9.21
C PHE A 69 -7.16 4.44 -10.61
N VAL A 70 -8.41 4.17 -11.02
CA VAL A 70 -8.92 4.57 -12.33
C VAL A 70 -9.42 6.02 -12.34
N ASP A 71 -10.08 6.44 -11.26
CA ASP A 71 -10.70 7.77 -11.15
C ASP A 71 -10.41 8.45 -9.79
N LEU A 72 -10.53 9.78 -9.74
CA LEU A 72 -10.44 10.56 -8.50
C LEU A 72 -11.48 10.14 -7.44
N THR A 73 -12.69 9.79 -7.85
CA THR A 73 -13.77 9.35 -6.95
C THR A 73 -13.36 8.08 -6.19
N SER A 74 -12.84 7.09 -6.91
CA SER A 74 -12.37 5.83 -6.34
C SER A 74 -11.19 6.02 -5.37
N MET A 75 -10.33 7.01 -5.63
CA MET A 75 -9.24 7.40 -4.72
C MET A 75 -9.76 8.08 -3.45
N LYS A 76 -10.74 9.00 -3.57
CA LYS A 76 -11.40 9.64 -2.42
C LYS A 76 -12.11 8.61 -1.53
N GLU A 77 -12.78 7.63 -2.12
CA GLU A 77 -13.39 6.52 -1.37
C GLU A 77 -12.34 5.64 -0.68
N HIS A 78 -11.22 5.38 -1.35
CA HIS A 78 -10.09 4.65 -0.77
C HIS A 78 -9.58 5.32 0.51
N PHE A 79 -9.41 6.64 0.54
CA PHE A 79 -8.97 7.37 1.73
C PHE A 79 -9.93 7.25 2.92
N LYS A 80 -11.23 7.16 2.66
CA LYS A 80 -12.25 6.95 3.71
C LYS A 80 -12.25 5.51 4.25
N SER A 81 -11.74 4.55 3.47
CA SER A 81 -11.77 3.12 3.78
C SER A 81 -10.95 2.74 5.02
N LYS A 82 -11.36 1.67 5.70
CA LYS A 82 -10.64 1.12 6.87
C LYS A 82 -9.24 0.62 6.52
N VAL A 83 -9.04 0.13 5.29
CA VAL A 83 -7.75 -0.39 4.83
C VAL A 83 -6.71 0.72 4.82
N HIS A 84 -7.06 1.88 4.26
CA HIS A 84 -6.18 3.04 4.24
C HIS A 84 -5.88 3.56 5.65
N LYS A 85 -6.92 3.72 6.49
CA LYS A 85 -6.76 4.15 7.89
C LYS A 85 -5.86 3.21 8.69
N LYS A 86 -5.97 1.90 8.45
CA LYS A 86 -5.08 0.90 9.06
C LYS A 86 -3.63 1.09 8.61
N ARG A 87 -3.40 1.37 7.33
CA ARG A 87 -2.06 1.60 6.77
C ARG A 87 -1.42 2.86 7.35
N LEU A 88 -2.18 3.96 7.46
CA LEU A 88 -1.72 5.17 8.15
C LEU A 88 -1.32 4.89 9.59
N LYS A 89 -2.08 4.06 10.31
CA LYS A 89 -1.71 3.67 11.68
C LYS A 89 -0.39 2.88 11.72
N GLN A 90 -0.14 2.00 10.75
CA GLN A 90 1.12 1.25 10.66
C GLN A 90 2.31 2.16 10.35
N LEU A 91 2.15 3.14 9.47
CA LEU A 91 3.21 4.08 9.08
C LEU A 91 3.52 5.14 10.15
N ARG A 92 2.75 5.22 11.24
CA ARG A 92 3.04 6.13 12.36
C ARG A 92 4.19 5.65 13.23
N GLU A 93 4.51 4.37 13.16
CA GLU A 93 5.64 3.78 13.87
C GLU A 93 6.87 3.83 12.95
N ALA A 94 8.05 4.05 13.52
CA ALA A 94 9.29 3.96 12.74
C ALA A 94 9.39 2.57 12.09
N PRO A 95 9.86 2.48 10.83
CA PRO A 95 10.03 1.19 10.17
C PRO A 95 11.07 0.35 10.88
N TYR A 96 10.80 -0.95 10.97
CA TYR A 96 11.77 -1.92 11.48
C TYR A 96 12.96 -2.02 10.53
N THR A 97 14.17 -2.03 11.08
CA THR A 97 15.42 -2.07 10.31
C THR A 97 16.28 -3.27 10.70
N GLN A 98 17.15 -3.71 9.80
CA GLN A 98 18.09 -4.79 10.09
C GLN A 98 18.98 -4.49 11.31
N GLU A 99 19.41 -3.25 11.46
CA GLU A 99 20.19 -2.79 12.62
C GLU A 99 19.43 -2.96 13.94
N GLU A 100 18.10 -2.81 13.92
CA GLU A 100 17.26 -3.05 15.10
C GLU A 100 17.22 -4.55 15.45
N ALA A 101 17.20 -5.43 14.43
CA ALA A 101 17.32 -6.87 14.62
C ALA A 101 18.65 -7.27 15.25
N GLU A 102 19.75 -6.68 14.77
CA GLU A 102 21.10 -6.94 15.28
C GLU A 102 21.28 -6.43 16.71
N ARG A 103 20.73 -5.25 17.02
CA ARG A 103 20.65 -4.73 18.39
C ARG A 103 19.88 -5.68 19.32
N ALA A 104 18.74 -6.19 18.86
CA ALA A 104 17.96 -7.17 19.63
C ALA A 104 18.71 -8.50 19.83
N ALA A 105 19.58 -8.88 18.89
CA ALA A 105 20.47 -10.04 19.01
C ALA A 105 21.69 -9.80 19.93
N GLY A 106 21.82 -8.62 20.53
CA GLY A 106 22.90 -8.27 21.47
C GLY A 106 24.12 -7.62 20.82
N MET A 107 24.06 -7.26 19.54
CA MET A 107 25.15 -6.59 18.82
C MET A 107 25.12 -5.04 18.95
N GLY A 108 24.34 -4.48 19.88
CA GLY A 108 24.29 -3.03 20.12
C GLY A 108 23.37 -2.60 21.26
N SER A 109 23.10 -1.29 21.36
CA SER A 109 22.29 -0.69 22.44
C SER A 109 20.81 -0.53 22.05
N TYR A 110 19.91 -0.65 23.03
CA TYR A 110 18.47 -0.44 22.83
C TYR A 110 18.15 1.02 22.54
N ILE A 111 17.35 1.27 21.50
CA ILE A 111 16.85 2.60 21.14
C ILE A 111 15.33 2.48 20.98
N PRO A 112 14.53 3.31 21.68
CA PRO A 112 13.07 3.25 21.57
C PRO A 112 12.61 3.73 20.18
N PRO A 113 11.53 3.12 19.62
CA PRO A 113 11.01 3.50 18.32
C PRO A 113 10.42 4.92 18.35
N LYS A 114 10.78 5.73 17.35
CA LYS A 114 10.25 7.09 17.20
C LYS A 114 8.88 7.05 16.53
N LYS A 115 7.98 7.92 16.95
CA LYS A 115 6.67 8.12 16.28
C LYS A 115 6.86 9.08 15.11
N VAL A 116 6.37 8.70 13.94
CA VAL A 116 6.36 9.50 12.72
C VAL A 116 4.96 10.06 12.50
N GLU A 117 4.84 11.36 12.30
CA GLU A 117 3.57 11.97 11.92
C GLU A 117 3.37 11.82 10.41
N VAL A 118 2.43 10.95 10.03
CA VAL A 118 2.07 10.72 8.62
C VAL A 118 0.78 11.48 8.34
N GLN A 119 0.89 12.53 7.52
CA GLN A 119 -0.24 13.29 7.02
C GLN A 119 -0.73 12.67 5.71
N THR A 120 -2.05 12.65 5.51
CA THR A 120 -2.64 12.20 4.25
C THR A 120 -2.32 13.19 3.15
N GLN A 121 -2.02 12.67 1.95
CA GLN A 121 -1.69 13.46 0.77
C GLN A 121 -2.78 14.53 0.53
N PRO A 122 -2.40 15.79 0.26
CA PRO A 122 -3.37 16.78 -0.21
C PRO A 122 -3.88 16.32 -1.58
N LEU A 123 -5.21 16.24 -1.72
CA LEU A 123 -5.84 16.13 -3.02
C LEU A 123 -5.76 17.52 -3.65
N GLU A 124 -4.78 17.74 -4.52
CA GLU A 124 -4.81 18.88 -5.42
C GLU A 124 -5.97 18.64 -6.38
N GLU A 125 -7.14 19.18 -6.04
CA GLU A 125 -8.21 19.37 -7.00
C GLU A 125 -7.67 20.43 -7.97
N VAL A 126 -7.22 19.98 -9.14
CA VAL A 126 -7.06 20.84 -10.31
C VAL A 126 -8.43 21.48 -10.55
N THR A 127 -8.61 22.65 -9.99
CA THR A 127 -9.73 23.52 -10.34
C THR A 127 -9.44 23.94 -11.76
N ASP A 128 -10.26 23.44 -12.69
CA ASP A 128 -10.24 23.80 -14.10
C ASP A 128 -10.36 25.32 -14.22
N MET A 129 -9.22 26.00 -14.28
CA MET A 129 -9.14 27.43 -14.50
C MET A 129 -8.97 27.71 -16.00
N GLU A 130 -9.87 27.17 -16.82
CA GLU A 130 -10.01 27.55 -18.25
C GLU A 130 -11.48 27.53 -18.68
N THR A 131 -12.24 28.52 -18.20
CA THR A 131 -13.37 29.08 -18.95
C THR A 131 -13.27 30.61 -18.93
N SER A 132 -12.27 31.17 -19.63
CA SER A 132 -12.25 32.58 -20.04
C SER A 132 -11.13 32.85 -21.05
N SER A 133 -11.41 32.65 -22.34
CA SER A 133 -11.19 33.60 -23.45
C SER A 133 -11.49 32.92 -24.79
#